data_AF-A0A7S2L0S9-F1
#
_entry.id   AF-A0A7S2L0S9-F1
#
_cell.length_a   1.000
_cell.length_b   1.000
_cell.length_c   1.000
_cell.angle_alpha   90.00
_cell.angle_beta   90.00
_cell.angle_gamma   90.00
#
_symmetry.space_group_name_H-M   'P 1'
#
loop_
_entity.id
_entity.type
_entity.pdbx_description
1 polymer ?
#
loop_
_entity_poly.entity_id
_entity_poly.type
_entity_poly.pdbx_seq_one_letter_code
_entity_poly.pdbx_strand_id
1 'polypeptide(L)'
;LTILREEAPSSDEAKDALEAAPTNSSSEDFIHVVAPEGKLGVVVATSPQGGPAYVVDLREDSPLLGKVLLGDKIIAIDDDDVQQLSSIEVSQLIARKSRNPQRKLTILREEAPSSDEAKDAL
;
A
#
# COMPACT_ATOMS: atom_id res chain seq x y z
N LEU A 1 18.77 -37.46 -43.50
CA LEU A 1 18.07 -36.20 -43.82
C LEU A 1 16.56 -36.46 -43.76
N THR A 2 15.94 -36.20 -42.60
CA THR A 2 14.49 -36.11 -42.47
C THR A 2 14.22 -34.96 -41.51
N ILE A 3 13.55 -33.93 -42.00
CA ILE A 3 13.32 -32.64 -41.35
C ILE A 3 11.92 -32.62 -40.74
N LEU A 4 11.86 -31.99 -39.56
CA LEU A 4 10.78 -31.56 -38.66
C LEU A 4 9.37 -31.32 -39.23
N ARG A 5 8.36 -31.58 -38.40
CA ARG A 5 7.17 -30.72 -38.29
C ARG A 5 6.64 -30.71 -36.85
N GLU A 6 6.81 -29.57 -36.17
CA GLU A 6 6.10 -29.22 -34.94
C GLU A 6 4.66 -28.81 -35.30
N GLU A 7 3.71 -29.33 -34.53
CA GLU A 7 2.30 -28.96 -34.57
C GLU A 7 2.09 -27.75 -33.66
N ALA A 8 1.66 -26.62 -34.22
CA ALA A 8 1.12 -25.50 -33.46
C ALA A 8 -0.41 -25.48 -33.64
N PRO A 9 -1.21 -25.53 -32.56
CA PRO A 9 -2.61 -25.15 -32.65
C PRO A 9 -2.77 -23.63 -32.51
N SER A 10 -3.56 -23.10 -33.45
CA SER A 10 -3.89 -21.71 -33.74
C SER A 10 -4.45 -20.92 -32.55
N SER A 11 -4.01 -19.66 -32.44
CA SER A 11 -4.61 -18.63 -31.59
C SER A 11 -5.52 -17.75 -32.41
N ASP A 12 -6.83 -17.99 -32.35
CA ASP A 12 -7.86 -17.02 -32.73
C ASP A 12 -9.14 -17.40 -32.00
N GLU A 13 -9.46 -16.69 -30.91
CA GLU A 13 -10.85 -16.39 -30.56
C GLU A 13 -10.95 -15.24 -29.52
N ALA A 14 -11.40 -14.11 -30.07
CA ALA A 14 -12.24 -13.07 -29.49
C ALA A 14 -11.85 -12.43 -28.13
N LYS A 15 -11.10 -11.33 -28.27
CA LYS A 15 -11.12 -10.18 -27.37
C LYS A 15 -12.44 -9.42 -27.56
N ASP A 16 -13.35 -9.42 -26.59
CA ASP A 16 -14.15 -8.24 -26.23
C ASP A 16 -15.07 -8.51 -25.05
N ALA A 17 -14.78 -7.87 -23.92
CA ALA A 17 -15.71 -7.47 -22.86
C ALA A 17 -14.90 -6.97 -21.65
N LEU A 18 -14.17 -5.87 -21.82
CA LEU A 18 -13.67 -5.12 -20.67
C LEU A 18 -14.74 -4.11 -20.28
N GLU A 19 -15.55 -4.52 -19.31
CA GLU A 19 -16.58 -3.71 -18.66
C GLU A 19 -15.90 -2.54 -17.93
N ALA A 20 -16.24 -1.31 -18.32
CA ALA A 20 -15.71 -0.08 -17.75
C ALA A 20 -16.26 0.13 -16.33
N ALA A 21 -15.49 -0.26 -15.32
CA ALA A 21 -15.65 0.27 -13.97
C ALA A 21 -15.10 1.72 -13.93
N PRO A 22 -15.70 2.64 -13.15
CA PRO A 22 -15.25 4.03 -13.09
C PRO A 22 -13.82 4.08 -12.54
N THR A 23 -12.86 4.40 -13.40
CA THR A 23 -11.49 4.76 -12.98
C THR A 23 -11.56 6.10 -12.27
N ASN A 24 -11.85 6.06 -10.97
CA ASN A 24 -11.42 7.11 -10.05
C ASN A 24 -9.89 7.01 -10.03
N SER A 25 -9.22 7.79 -10.87
CA SER A 25 -7.75 7.86 -10.89
C SER A 25 -7.28 8.67 -9.68
N SER A 26 -7.49 8.15 -8.48
CA SER A 26 -6.77 8.60 -7.30
C SER A 26 -5.31 8.24 -7.53
N SER A 27 -4.42 9.23 -7.70
CA SER A 27 -2.98 9.01 -7.68
C SER A 27 -2.61 8.40 -6.33
N GLU A 28 -2.06 7.19 -6.35
CA GLU A 28 -1.49 6.56 -5.17
C GLU A 28 0.02 6.78 -5.17
N ASP A 29 0.53 7.41 -4.11
CA ASP A 29 1.95 7.69 -3.94
C ASP A 29 2.61 6.69 -2.97
N PHE A 30 3.77 6.19 -3.38
CA PHE A 30 4.63 5.36 -2.54
C PHE A 30 5.63 6.24 -1.80
N ILE A 31 5.51 6.28 -0.47
CA ILE A 31 6.38 7.11 0.39
C ILE A 31 7.19 6.20 1.31
N HIS A 32 8.50 6.46 1.39
CA HIS A 32 9.40 5.79 2.33
C HIS A 32 9.67 6.67 3.54
N VAL A 33 9.41 6.15 4.73
CA VAL A 33 9.60 6.83 6.00
C VAL A 33 10.60 6.05 6.85
N VAL A 34 11.67 6.73 7.26
CA VAL A 34 12.66 6.16 8.19
C VAL A 34 12.30 6.53 9.62
N ALA A 35 12.20 5.52 10.47
CA ALA A 35 11.93 5.63 11.89
C ALA A 35 13.15 5.19 12.72
N PRO A 36 13.47 5.87 13.84
CA PRO A 36 14.56 5.47 14.74
C PRO A 36 14.20 4.19 15.49
N GLU A 37 15.02 3.73 16.43
CA GLU A 37 14.68 2.67 17.38
C GLU A 37 13.58 3.08 18.38
N GLY A 38 13.00 2.12 19.09
CA GLY A 38 12.03 2.35 20.17
C GLY A 38 10.55 2.31 19.74
N LYS A 39 9.68 2.97 20.53
CA LYS A 39 8.25 3.03 20.27
C LYS A 39 7.96 4.05 19.18
N LEU A 40 7.09 3.69 18.22
CA LEU A 40 6.71 4.59 17.13
C LEU A 40 5.45 5.40 17.43
N GLY A 41 4.64 5.01 18.41
CA GLY A 41 3.41 5.75 18.75
C GLY A 41 2.38 5.78 17.62
N VAL A 42 2.44 4.84 16.69
CA VAL A 42 1.47 4.68 15.60
C VAL A 42 0.44 3.61 15.97
N VAL A 43 -0.83 3.89 15.67
CA VAL A 43 -1.91 2.93 15.80
C VAL A 43 -2.41 2.60 14.41
N VAL A 44 -2.50 1.29 14.12
CA VAL A 44 -2.94 0.79 12.83
C VAL A 44 -4.17 -0.09 12.98
N ALA A 45 -5.02 -0.09 11.96
CA ALA A 45 -6.17 -0.97 11.84
C ALA A 45 -6.13 -1.71 10.50
N THR A 46 -6.83 -2.83 10.41
CA THR A 46 -7.06 -3.54 9.16
C THR A 46 -8.55 -3.50 8.86
N SER A 47 -8.89 -3.30 7.59
CA SER A 47 -10.29 -3.29 7.15
C SER A 47 -10.93 -4.67 7.33
N PRO A 48 -12.22 -4.79 7.73
CA PRO A 48 -12.91 -6.08 7.79
C PRO A 48 -12.96 -6.83 6.46
N GLN A 49 -12.88 -6.10 5.34
CA GLN A 49 -12.82 -6.64 3.98
C GLN A 49 -11.42 -7.14 3.60
N GLY A 50 -10.43 -7.01 4.50
CA GLY A 50 -9.03 -7.34 4.25
C GLY A 50 -8.24 -6.19 3.64
N GLY A 51 -7.03 -6.50 3.17
CA GLY A 51 -6.09 -5.52 2.62
C GLY A 51 -5.09 -4.98 3.65
N PRO A 52 -4.26 -4.01 3.23
CA PRO A 52 -3.15 -3.51 4.05
C PRO A 52 -3.63 -2.86 5.35
N ALA A 53 -2.82 -2.97 6.40
CA ALA A 53 -3.06 -2.19 7.61
C ALA A 53 -2.87 -0.69 7.32
N TYR A 54 -3.76 0.15 7.84
CA TYR A 54 -3.73 1.61 7.65
C TYR A 54 -3.65 2.34 8.98
N VAL A 55 -3.10 3.55 8.96
CA VAL A 55 -2.90 4.37 10.16
C VAL A 55 -4.21 5.01 10.58
N VAL A 56 -4.62 4.78 11.83
CA VAL A 56 -5.85 5.35 12.41
C VAL A 56 -5.59 6.40 13.47
N ASP A 57 -4.42 6.36 14.10
CA ASP A 57 -4.03 7.36 15.10
C ASP A 57 -2.50 7.46 15.17
N LEU A 58 -2.03 8.63 15.58
CA LEU A 58 -0.61 8.93 15.75
C LEU A 58 -0.41 9.79 16.99
N ARG A 59 0.40 9.29 17.93
CA ARG A 59 0.70 10.03 19.16
C ARG A 59 1.53 11.28 18.85
N GLU A 60 1.31 12.34 19.62
CA GLU A 60 2.02 13.62 19.48
C GLU A 60 3.55 13.49 19.67
N ASP A 61 4.00 12.52 20.47
CA ASP A 61 5.42 12.22 20.71
C ASP A 61 6.02 11.26 19.66
N SER A 62 5.27 10.92 18.61
CA SER A 62 5.72 9.98 17.58
C SER A 62 6.87 10.56 16.74
N PRO A 63 7.93 9.77 16.47
CA PRO A 63 8.97 10.15 15.51
C PRO A 63 8.49 10.14 14.04
N LEU A 64 7.26 9.68 13.80
CA LEU A 64 6.61 9.67 12.48
C LEU A 64 5.70 10.88 12.26
N LEU A 65 5.52 11.74 13.27
CA LEU A 65 4.70 12.93 13.17
C LEU A 65 5.17 13.80 11.99
N GLY A 66 4.23 14.20 11.13
CA GLY A 66 4.49 14.99 9.93
C GLY A 66 5.09 14.21 8.74
N LYS A 67 5.42 12.92 8.91
CA LYS A 67 5.89 12.03 7.82
C LYS A 67 4.79 11.07 7.37
N VAL A 68 4.03 10.58 8.34
CA VAL A 68 2.89 9.68 8.16
C VAL A 68 1.61 10.41 8.54
N LEU A 69 0.56 10.16 7.77
CA LEU A 69 -0.78 10.73 7.94
C LEU A 69 -1.80 9.62 8.24
N LEU A 70 -2.94 10.03 8.78
CA LEU A 70 -4.07 9.12 8.97
C LEU A 70 -4.59 8.66 7.60
N GLY A 71 -4.93 7.37 7.50
CA GLY A 71 -5.35 6.73 6.26
C GLY A 71 -4.19 6.14 5.44
N ASP A 72 -2.93 6.51 5.72
CA ASP A 72 -1.78 5.91 5.03
C ASP A 72 -1.77 4.40 5.25
N LYS A 73 -1.66 3.64 4.14
CA LYS A 73 -1.62 2.17 4.17
C LYS A 73 -0.17 1.72 4.28
N ILE A 74 0.15 0.86 5.24
CA ILE A 74 1.49 0.28 5.39
C ILE A 74 1.60 -0.94 4.49
N ILE A 75 2.53 -0.91 3.54
CA ILE A 75 2.72 -1.99 2.57
C ILE A 75 4.02 -2.76 2.78
N ALA A 76 5.05 -2.14 3.38
CA ALA A 76 6.28 -2.86 3.72
C ALA A 76 6.97 -2.31 4.98
N ILE A 77 7.70 -3.19 5.68
CA ILE A 77 8.55 -2.87 6.84
C ILE A 77 9.92 -3.48 6.66
N ASP A 78 10.96 -2.64 6.51
CA ASP A 78 12.32 -3.08 6.18
C ASP A 78 12.36 -4.01 4.97
N ASP A 79 11.59 -3.67 3.92
CA ASP A 79 11.43 -4.44 2.67
C ASP A 79 10.63 -5.76 2.79
N ASP A 80 10.19 -6.14 3.98
CA ASP A 80 9.22 -7.24 4.13
C ASP A 80 7.82 -6.73 3.73
N ASP A 81 7.18 -7.41 2.77
CA ASP A 81 5.79 -7.13 2.38
C ASP A 81 4.84 -7.46 3.53
N VAL A 82 3.94 -6.52 3.84
CA VAL A 82 2.98 -6.65 4.94
C VAL A 82 1.53 -6.42 4.51
N GLN A 83 1.25 -6.33 3.22
CA GLN A 83 -0.09 -6.02 2.69
C GLN A 83 -1.16 -7.05 3.08
N GLN A 84 -0.75 -8.29 3.35
CA GLN A 84 -1.63 -9.38 3.76
C GLN A 84 -1.65 -9.59 5.28
N LEU A 85 -0.91 -8.79 6.04
CA LEU A 85 -0.84 -8.90 7.50
C LEU A 85 -1.93 -8.07 8.16
N SER A 86 -2.50 -8.62 9.22
CA SER A 86 -3.41 -7.90 10.10
C SER A 86 -2.68 -6.80 10.89
N SER A 87 -3.44 -5.84 11.40
CA SER A 87 -2.93 -4.75 12.24
C SER A 87 -2.16 -5.25 13.47
N ILE A 88 -2.58 -6.40 14.01
CA ILE A 88 -1.91 -7.07 15.13
C ILE A 88 -0.54 -7.61 14.68
N GLU A 89 -0.48 -8.29 13.54
CA GLU A 89 0.77 -8.84 13.00
C GLU A 89 1.75 -7.74 12.60
N VAL A 90 1.26 -6.67 11.97
CA VAL A 90 2.05 -5.46 11.66
C VAL A 90 2.59 -4.83 12.94
N SER A 91 1.74 -4.64 13.97
CA SER A 91 2.17 -4.10 15.27
C SER A 91 3.23 -4.97 15.93
N GLN A 92 3.06 -6.29 15.88
CA GLN A 92 4.06 -7.23 16.40
C GLN A 92 5.37 -7.16 15.60
N LEU A 93 5.31 -7.03 14.28
CA LEU A 93 6.50 -6.91 13.43
C LEU A 93 7.29 -5.64 13.76
N ILE A 94 6.62 -4.49 13.86
CA ILE A 94 7.22 -3.22 14.29
C ILE A 94 7.87 -3.35 15.67
N ALA A 95 7.19 -4.02 16.60
CA ALA A 95 7.69 -4.24 17.95
C ALA A 95 8.91 -5.18 17.98
N ARG A 96 8.91 -6.26 17.19
CA ARG A 96 10.05 -7.19 17.06
C ARG A 96 11.29 -6.50 16.52
N LYS A 97 11.11 -5.58 15.56
CA LYS A 97 12.20 -4.78 14.98
C LYS A 97 12.52 -3.51 15.76
N SER A 98 11.92 -3.30 16.94
CA SER A 98 12.07 -2.04 17.69
C SER A 98 13.47 -1.70 18.19
N ARG A 99 14.37 -2.69 18.24
CA ARG A 99 15.78 -2.49 18.59
C ARG A 99 16.67 -2.20 17.38
N ASN A 100 16.11 -2.19 16.17
CA ASN A 100 16.86 -1.80 14.98
C ASN A 100 17.09 -0.30 15.03
N PRO A 101 18.33 0.18 14.76
CA PRO A 101 18.66 1.60 14.84
C PRO A 101 17.84 2.44 13.87
N GLN A 102 17.45 1.84 12.74
CA GLN A 102 16.55 2.40 11.75
C GLN A 102 15.58 1.34 11.26
N ARG A 103 14.35 1.77 10.98
CA ARG A 103 13.29 0.97 10.36
C ARG A 103 12.70 1.74 9.19
N LYS A 104 12.61 1.13 8.02
CA LYS A 104 11.99 1.72 6.83
C LYS A 104 10.54 1.26 6.75
N LEU A 105 9.61 2.21 6.85
CA LEU A 105 8.20 1.99 6.54
C LEU A 105 7.97 2.43 5.11
N THR A 106 7.38 1.57 4.29
CA THR A 106 6.84 1.96 2.99
C THR A 106 5.33 2.08 3.13
N ILE A 107 4.81 3.26 2.79
CA ILE A 107 3.39 3.56 2.85
C ILE A 107 2.84 3.89 1.47
N LEU A 108 1.56 3.61 1.28
CA LEU A 108 0.76 4.02 0.14
C LEU A 108 -0.20 5.10 0.61
N ARG A 109 -0.12 6.28 -0.02
CA ARG A 109 -0.98 7.43 0.26
C ARG A 109 -1.84 7.72 -0.95
N GLU A 110 -3.15 7.73 -0.76
CA GLU A 110 -4.06 8.25 -1.77
C GLU A 110 -3.97 9.79 -1.73
N GLU A 111 -3.59 10.41 -2.84
CA GLU A 111 -3.77 11.86 -2.96
C GLU A 111 -5.27 12.14 -2.97
N ALA A 112 -5.72 12.93 -1.99
CA ALA A 112 -7.07 13.47 -2.05
C ALA A 112 -7.20 14.26 -3.36
N PRO A 113 -8.34 14.17 -4.08
CA PRO A 113 -8.55 14.95 -5.30
C PRO A 113 -8.35 16.43 -4.94
N SER A 114 -7.28 17.00 -5.47
CA SER A 114 -6.91 18.39 -5.23
C SER A 114 -8.09 19.25 -5.69
N SER A 115 -8.51 20.14 -4.81
CA SER A 115 -9.72 20.96 -4.85
C SER A 115 -9.84 21.95 -6.02
N ASP A 116 -9.14 21.75 -7.13
CA ASP A 116 -9.25 22.58 -8.34
C ASP A 116 -10.45 22.19 -9.23
N GLU A 117 -11.08 21.03 -9.03
CA GLU A 117 -12.27 20.58 -9.79
C GLU A 117 -13.64 20.92 -9.14
N ALA A 118 -13.68 21.62 -8.01
CA ALA A 118 -14.94 21.96 -7.33
C ALA A 118 -15.64 23.22 -7.91
N LYS A 119 -15.54 23.49 -9.22
CA LYS A 119 -16.16 24.69 -9.85
C LYS A 119 -17.27 24.45 -10.88
N ASP A 120 -17.53 23.22 -11.33
CA ASP A 120 -18.53 22.97 -12.39
C ASP A 120 -19.78 22.20 -11.96
N ALA A 121 -20.12 22.21 -10.66
CA ALA A 121 -21.38 21.65 -10.17
C ALA A 121 -22.23 22.74 -9.48
N LEU A 122 -22.70 23.72 -10.25
CA LEU A 122 -23.91 24.50 -9.93
C LEU A 122 -24.82 24.64 -11.15
#